data_AF-A0A2C9LLR5-F1
#
_entry.id   AF-A0A2C9LLR5-F1
#
_cell.length_a   1.000
_cell.length_b   1.000
_cell.length_c   1.000
_cell.angle_alpha   90.00
_cell.angle_beta   90.00
_cell.angle_gamma   90.00
#
_symmetry.space_group_name_H-M   'P 1'
#
loop_
_entity.id
_entity.type
_entity.pdbx_description
1 polymer ?
#
loop_
_entity_poly.entity_id
_entity_poly.type
_entity_poly.pdbx_seq_one_letter_code
_entity_poly.pdbx_strand_id
1 'polypeptide(L)'
;MEKQDNDSIDQASFNIDLHESNPWDHDDDNINNLRNFLIKANQLGFDTMRNQTKISKALKELSSSQIIAQQKEITQKNKTLLKAKYSIRKHIEEKETSDVLHLNLIEERINTVKQLCTDLDTVLQNTELLVNRLQKPFVGSYLKIDAAYHRHASELFMQLVPTLNDLNFHLENLTWMANNDFSAAQLEPLLKEIQSRAASLQTTYHTLSQIRKGIQKLNHSSDILFVMDQSADSSLATPRKT
;
A
#
# COMPACT_ATOMS: atom_id res chain seq x y z
N MET A 1 18.19 -93.02 -11.10
CA MET A 1 19.05 -92.81 -9.91
C MET A 1 19.96 -91.64 -10.25
N GLU A 2 19.54 -90.42 -9.89
CA GLU A 2 19.99 -89.70 -8.66
C GLU A 2 21.43 -89.19 -8.83
N LYS A 3 21.81 -87.92 -8.74
CA LYS A 3 21.29 -86.66 -8.14
C LYS A 3 21.78 -85.49 -9.04
N GLN A 4 21.01 -84.44 -9.36
CA GLN A 4 20.58 -83.29 -8.55
C GLN A 4 21.68 -82.39 -7.94
N ASP A 5 21.65 -81.14 -8.39
CA ASP A 5 21.65 -79.87 -7.63
C ASP A 5 22.91 -78.96 -7.57
N ASN A 6 22.59 -77.67 -7.82
CA ASN A 6 23.19 -76.42 -7.33
C ASN A 6 24.43 -75.86 -8.08
N ASP A 7 24.48 -74.62 -8.57
CA ASP A 7 23.79 -73.39 -8.17
C ASP A 7 23.53 -72.45 -9.36
N SER A 8 22.24 -72.14 -9.56
CA SER A 8 21.79 -70.84 -10.08
C SER A 8 21.71 -69.88 -8.91
N ILE A 9 22.56 -68.86 -8.84
CA ILE A 9 22.35 -67.72 -7.92
C ILE A 9 22.66 -66.40 -8.64
N ASP A 10 21.57 -65.81 -9.09
CA ASP A 10 21.19 -64.40 -9.04
C ASP A 10 22.11 -63.29 -9.59
N GLN A 11 21.58 -62.67 -10.64
CA GLN A 11 21.79 -61.30 -11.04
C GLN A 11 21.42 -60.34 -9.89
N ALA A 12 22.34 -60.11 -8.95
CA ALA A 12 22.20 -59.03 -7.98
C ALA A 12 22.55 -57.69 -8.65
N SER A 13 21.51 -57.03 -9.13
CA SER A 13 21.51 -55.62 -9.47
C SER A 13 21.84 -54.81 -8.21
N PHE A 14 23.10 -54.40 -8.03
CA PHE A 14 23.45 -53.42 -6.99
C PHE A 14 22.99 -52.02 -7.42
N ASN A 15 21.67 -51.79 -7.32
CA ASN A 15 21.12 -50.47 -7.15
C ASN A 15 21.34 -50.09 -5.69
N ILE A 16 22.43 -49.38 -5.40
CA ILE A 16 22.55 -48.71 -4.11
C ILE A 16 21.61 -47.52 -4.18
N ASP A 17 20.38 -47.71 -3.70
CA ASP A 17 19.41 -46.64 -3.51
C ASP A 17 19.97 -45.69 -2.42
N LEU A 18 20.68 -44.66 -2.86
CA LEU A 18 21.17 -43.56 -2.01
C LEU A 18 20.02 -42.72 -1.40
N HIS A 19 18.76 -43.08 -1.66
CA HIS A 19 17.57 -42.32 -1.32
C HIS A 19 16.82 -42.79 -0.06
N GLU A 20 17.12 -43.95 0.51
CA GLU A 20 16.49 -44.36 1.77
C GLU A 20 17.36 -43.93 2.95
N SER A 21 16.98 -42.82 3.57
CA SER A 21 17.56 -42.36 4.83
C SER A 21 16.88 -43.12 5.97
N ASN A 22 17.65 -43.91 6.71
CA ASN A 22 17.20 -44.41 8.01
C ASN A 22 17.12 -43.20 8.97
N PRO A 23 15.94 -42.85 9.52
CA PRO A 23 15.78 -41.67 10.37
C PRO A 23 16.52 -41.73 11.72
N TRP A 24 17.13 -42.88 12.03
CA TRP A 24 17.76 -43.17 13.31
C TRP A 24 19.29 -43.32 13.23
N ASP A 25 19.89 -43.11 12.06
CA ASP A 25 21.35 -43.14 11.92
C ASP A 25 21.91 -41.76 12.24
N HIS A 26 22.68 -41.65 13.32
CA HIS A 26 23.42 -40.44 13.65
C HIS A 26 24.71 -40.41 12.83
N ASP A 27 24.57 -40.10 11.54
CA ASP A 27 25.70 -40.01 10.61
C ASP A 27 26.62 -38.84 11.01
N ASP A 28 27.90 -39.14 11.28
CA ASP A 28 28.97 -38.14 11.41
C ASP A 28 28.93 -37.16 10.22
N ASP A 29 29.08 -35.85 10.49
CA ASP A 29 29.02 -34.77 9.49
C ASP A 29 29.89 -35.03 8.26
N ASN A 30 31.03 -35.71 8.44
CA ASN A 30 31.93 -36.08 7.34
C ASN A 30 31.33 -37.11 6.37
N ILE A 31 30.55 -38.07 6.88
CA ILE A 31 29.89 -39.10 6.07
C ILE A 31 28.73 -38.47 5.29
N ASN A 32 27.99 -37.55 5.92
CA ASN A 32 26.95 -36.76 5.25
C ASN A 32 27.51 -35.85 4.15
N ASN A 33 28.62 -35.17 4.41
CA ASN A 33 29.29 -34.34 3.40
C ASN A 33 29.82 -35.17 2.23
N LEU A 34 30.43 -36.32 2.50
CA LEU A 34 30.90 -37.24 1.46
C LEU A 34 29.72 -37.82 0.66
N ARG A 35 28.62 -38.21 1.32
CA ARG A 35 27.40 -38.70 0.67
C ARG A 35 26.78 -37.62 -0.23
N ASN A 36 26.64 -36.40 0.27
CA ASN A 36 26.15 -35.27 -0.52
C ASN A 36 27.05 -34.96 -1.72
N PHE A 37 28.37 -35.05 -1.53
CA PHE A 37 29.33 -34.91 -2.63
C PHE A 37 29.18 -36.04 -3.66
N LEU A 38 29.01 -37.29 -3.23
CA LEU A 38 28.81 -38.44 -4.11
C LEU A 38 27.47 -38.35 -4.86
N ILE A 39 26.39 -37.92 -4.20
CA ILE A 39 25.10 -37.65 -4.84
C ILE A 39 25.24 -36.55 -5.89
N LYS A 40 25.92 -35.45 -5.56
CA LYS A 40 26.13 -34.34 -6.49
C LYS A 40 27.07 -34.71 -7.63
N ALA A 41 28.10 -35.51 -7.38
CA ALA A 41 28.98 -36.08 -8.40
C ALA A 41 28.22 -37.01 -9.35
N ASN A 42 27.30 -37.82 -8.81
CA ASN A 42 26.41 -38.67 -9.61
C ASN A 42 25.44 -37.85 -10.46
N GLN A 43 24.81 -36.80 -9.89
CA GLN A 43 23.95 -35.86 -10.62
C GLN A 43 24.70 -35.12 -11.75
N LEU A 44 25.98 -34.83 -11.55
CA LEU A 44 26.85 -34.20 -12.55
C LEU A 44 27.44 -35.21 -13.56
N GLY A 45 27.09 -36.50 -13.46
CA GLY A 45 27.51 -37.56 -14.37
C GLY A 45 28.95 -38.06 -14.16
N PHE A 46 29.57 -37.75 -13.02
CA PHE A 46 30.92 -38.20 -12.66
C PHE A 46 30.91 -39.60 -12.02
N ASP A 47 30.43 -40.61 -12.74
CA ASP A 47 30.62 -42.02 -12.38
C ASP A 47 32.06 -42.44 -12.75
N THR A 48 33.02 -42.25 -11.86
CA THR A 48 34.45 -42.41 -12.17
C THR A 48 34.82 -43.81 -12.65
N MET A 49 34.25 -44.88 -12.06
CA MET A 49 34.55 -46.27 -12.44
C MET A 49 33.74 -46.75 -13.66
N ARG A 50 32.50 -46.30 -13.82
CA ARG A 50 31.62 -46.69 -14.94
C ARG A 50 31.99 -45.95 -16.22
N ASN A 51 32.43 -44.69 -16.11
CA ASN A 51 32.92 -43.94 -17.26
C ASN A 51 34.30 -44.41 -17.70
N GLN A 52 35.24 -44.74 -16.80
CA GLN A 52 36.55 -45.28 -17.21
C GLN A 52 36.45 -46.61 -17.99
N THR A 53 35.55 -47.51 -17.58
CA THR A 53 35.31 -48.78 -18.29
C THR A 53 34.60 -48.59 -19.64
N LYS A 54 33.69 -47.62 -19.75
CA LYS A 54 33.06 -47.24 -21.03
C LYS A 54 34.02 -46.51 -21.97
N ILE A 55 34.83 -45.59 -21.44
CA ILE A 55 35.85 -44.83 -22.19
C ILE A 55 36.94 -45.77 -22.70
N SER A 56 37.41 -46.73 -21.89
CA SER A 56 38.41 -47.71 -22.31
C SER A 56 37.89 -48.73 -23.32
N LYS A 57 36.59 -49.07 -23.32
CA LYS A 57 35.96 -49.87 -24.38
C LYS A 57 35.78 -49.06 -25.67
N ALA A 58 35.26 -47.83 -25.58
CA ALA A 58 35.11 -46.93 -26.73
C ALA A 58 36.45 -46.53 -27.38
N LEU A 59 37.53 -46.40 -26.60
CA LEU A 59 38.88 -46.15 -27.09
C LEU A 59 39.49 -47.35 -27.84
N LYS A 60 39.07 -48.58 -27.51
CA LYS A 60 39.51 -49.79 -28.25
C LYS A 60 38.78 -49.97 -29.58
N GLU A 61 37.57 -49.41 -29.70
CA GLU A 61 36.74 -49.47 -30.90
C GLU A 61 37.02 -48.34 -31.91
N LEU A 62 37.67 -47.25 -31.47
CA LEU A 62 37.99 -46.09 -32.30
C LEU A 62 39.34 -46.22 -33.01
N SER A 63 39.40 -45.82 -34.29
CA SER A 63 40.67 -45.72 -35.02
C SER A 63 41.59 -44.66 -34.41
N SER A 64 42.91 -44.88 -34.43
CA SER A 64 43.90 -43.97 -33.85
C SER A 64 43.79 -42.53 -34.39
N SER A 65 43.36 -42.37 -35.65
CA SER A 65 43.12 -41.07 -36.27
C SER A 65 41.95 -40.30 -35.63
N GLN A 66 40.88 -41.00 -35.24
CA GLN A 66 39.70 -40.40 -34.60
C GLN A 66 40.02 -39.97 -33.16
N ILE A 67 40.82 -40.76 -32.43
CA ILE A 67 41.29 -40.42 -31.09
C ILE A 67 42.13 -39.14 -31.14
N ILE A 68 43.05 -39.03 -32.10
CA ILE A 68 43.88 -37.83 -32.28
C ILE A 68 43.00 -36.61 -32.63
N ALA A 69 41.96 -36.78 -33.45
CA ALA A 69 41.03 -35.69 -33.79
C ALA A 69 40.24 -35.21 -32.55
N GLN A 70 39.69 -36.14 -31.76
CA GLN A 70 38.99 -35.82 -30.52
C GLN A 70 39.92 -35.16 -29.49
N GLN A 71 41.17 -35.64 -29.35
CA GLN A 71 42.13 -35.04 -28.43
C GLN A 71 42.49 -33.60 -28.84
N LYS A 72 42.61 -33.32 -30.14
CA LYS A 72 42.81 -31.95 -30.66
C LYS A 72 41.60 -31.07 -30.35
N GLU A 73 40.38 -31.58 -30.53
CA GLU A 73 39.15 -30.86 -30.20
C GLU A 73 39.05 -30.56 -28.69
N ILE A 74 39.31 -31.54 -27.83
CA ILE A 74 39.34 -31.37 -26.37
C ILE A 74 40.40 -30.34 -25.98
N THR A 75 41.59 -30.40 -26.59
CA THR A 75 42.66 -29.43 -26.33
C THR A 75 42.24 -28.02 -26.74
N GLN A 76 41.54 -27.87 -27.86
CA GLN A 76 41.04 -26.58 -28.32
C GLN A 76 39.95 -26.03 -27.39
N LYS A 77 38.99 -26.87 -26.97
CA LYS A 77 37.96 -26.50 -25.98
C LYS A 77 38.56 -26.15 -24.63
N ASN A 78 39.60 -26.87 -24.19
CA ASN A 78 40.32 -26.54 -22.96
C ASN A 78 41.04 -25.19 -23.08
N LYS A 79 41.64 -24.87 -24.22
CA LYS A 79 42.25 -23.56 -24.46
C LYS A 79 41.22 -22.43 -24.41
N THR A 80 40.05 -22.59 -25.04
CA THR A 80 39.00 -21.57 -24.99
C THR A 80 38.43 -21.42 -23.58
N LEU A 81 38.23 -22.52 -22.86
CA LEU A 81 37.79 -22.52 -21.47
C LEU A 81 38.81 -21.83 -20.54
N LEU A 82 40.10 -22.08 -20.71
CA LEU A 82 41.14 -21.40 -19.93
C LEU A 82 41.19 -19.90 -20.23
N LYS A 83 41.04 -19.49 -21.50
CA LYS A 83 40.92 -18.07 -21.87
C LYS A 83 39.72 -17.40 -21.20
N ALA A 84 38.56 -18.05 -21.21
CA ALA A 84 37.36 -17.56 -20.55
C ALA A 84 37.52 -17.49 -19.02
N LYS A 85 38.12 -18.51 -18.40
CA LYS A 85 38.44 -18.49 -16.97
C LYS A 85 39.39 -17.35 -16.61
N TYR A 86 40.39 -17.11 -17.44
CA TYR A 86 41.33 -16.02 -17.25
C TYR A 86 40.65 -14.65 -17.36
N SER A 87 39.80 -14.43 -18.38
CA SER A 87 39.07 -13.17 -18.51
C SER A 87 38.11 -12.94 -17.34
N ILE A 88 37.42 -13.98 -16.87
CA ILE A 88 36.55 -13.89 -15.68
C ILE A 88 37.38 -13.49 -14.45
N ARG A 89 38.50 -14.16 -14.21
CA ARG A 89 39.37 -13.83 -13.07
C ARG A 89 39.90 -12.40 -13.16
N LYS A 90 40.35 -11.98 -14.34
CA LYS A 90 40.80 -10.61 -14.58
C LYS A 90 39.70 -9.60 -14.24
N HIS A 91 38.45 -9.83 -14.68
CA HIS A 91 37.35 -8.91 -14.37
C HIS A 91 36.96 -8.92 -12.88
N ILE A 92 37.10 -10.04 -12.17
CA ILE A 92 36.90 -10.09 -10.72
C ILE A 92 37.96 -9.26 -10.02
N GLU A 93 39.23 -9.47 -10.35
CA GLU A 93 40.34 -8.70 -9.79
C GLU A 93 40.22 -7.20 -10.14
N GLU A 94 39.82 -6.87 -11.36
CA GLU A 94 39.56 -5.50 -11.81
C GLU A 94 38.38 -4.88 -11.05
N LYS A 95 37.33 -5.64 -10.73
CA LYS A 95 36.23 -5.14 -9.89
C LYS A 95 36.66 -4.90 -8.44
N GLU A 96 37.46 -5.81 -7.87
CA GLU A 96 37.96 -5.67 -6.50
C GLU A 96 38.94 -4.49 -6.38
N THR A 97 39.70 -4.22 -7.43
CA THR A 97 40.69 -3.14 -7.46
C THR A 97 40.17 -1.85 -8.07
N SER A 98 39.03 -1.88 -8.78
CA SER A 98 38.39 -0.74 -9.46
C SER A 98 38.17 0.43 -8.50
N ASP A 99 37.72 0.14 -7.28
CA ASP A 99 37.43 1.15 -6.27
C ASP A 99 38.67 1.93 -5.80
N VAL A 100 39.87 1.39 -6.03
CA VAL A 100 41.14 1.98 -5.58
C VAL A 100 42.03 2.41 -6.75
N LEU A 101 41.89 1.80 -7.93
CA LEU A 101 42.71 2.10 -9.10
C LEU A 101 42.06 3.12 -10.05
N HIS A 102 40.73 3.24 -10.06
CA HIS A 102 40.08 4.25 -10.89
C HIS A 102 40.05 5.60 -10.17
N LEU A 103 41.05 6.43 -10.51
CA LEU A 103 41.20 7.79 -10.00
C LEU A 103 39.89 8.61 -10.12
N ASN A 104 39.14 8.44 -11.21
CA ASN A 104 37.86 9.11 -11.43
C ASN A 104 36.81 8.77 -10.35
N LEU A 105 36.74 7.50 -9.92
CA LEU A 105 35.79 7.07 -8.89
C LEU A 105 36.18 7.62 -7.51
N ILE A 106 37.48 7.65 -7.22
CA ILE A 106 38.00 8.26 -6.00
C ILE A 106 37.72 9.76 -6.00
N GLU A 107 37.94 10.45 -7.12
CA GLU A 107 37.66 11.88 -7.26
C GLU A 107 36.17 12.19 -7.07
N GLU A 108 35.28 11.39 -7.65
CA GLU A 108 33.83 11.50 -7.46
C GLU A 108 33.44 11.30 -5.98
N ARG A 109 34.00 10.27 -5.32
CA ARG A 109 33.78 10.02 -3.89
C ARG A 109 34.34 11.14 -3.01
N ILE A 110 35.50 11.70 -3.34
CA ILE A 110 36.06 12.86 -2.63
C ILE A 110 35.15 14.07 -2.81
N ASN A 111 34.63 14.29 -4.02
CA ASN A 111 33.73 15.40 -4.31
C ASN A 111 32.41 15.28 -3.55
N THR A 112 31.82 14.08 -3.50
CA THR A 112 30.59 13.83 -2.72
C THR A 112 30.82 14.02 -1.22
N VAL A 113 31.96 13.56 -0.68
CA VAL A 113 32.32 13.81 0.73
C VAL A 113 32.53 15.30 1.00
N LYS A 114 33.20 16.03 0.11
CA LYS A 114 33.37 17.49 0.23
C LYS A 114 32.04 18.24 0.19
N GLN A 115 31.12 17.81 -0.67
CA GLN A 115 29.78 18.37 -0.74
C GLN A 115 29.04 18.15 0.57
N LEU A 116 29.06 16.92 1.11
CA LEU A 116 28.45 16.61 2.40
C LEU A 116 29.06 17.45 3.55
N CYS A 117 30.38 17.62 3.58
CA CYS A 117 31.03 18.50 4.55
C CYS A 117 30.54 19.95 4.43
N THR A 118 30.42 20.46 3.20
CA THR A 118 29.92 21.83 2.95
C THR A 118 28.47 22.00 3.40
N ASP A 119 27.63 20.99 3.14
CA ASP A 119 26.23 20.99 3.57
C ASP A 119 26.15 20.96 5.11
N LEU A 120 26.97 20.16 5.78
CA LEU A 120 27.05 20.11 7.23
C LEU A 120 27.55 21.43 7.84
N ASP A 121 28.56 22.06 7.25
CA ASP A 121 29.04 23.38 7.67
C ASP A 121 27.93 24.43 7.53
N THR A 122 27.15 24.36 6.46
CA THR A 122 26.00 25.25 6.24
C THR A 122 24.92 25.04 7.30
N VAL A 123 24.61 23.78 7.63
CA VAL A 123 23.66 23.46 8.72
C VAL A 123 24.19 23.97 10.05
N LEU A 124 25.48 23.80 10.34
CA LEU A 124 26.10 24.26 11.58
C LEU A 124 26.10 25.79 11.70
N GLN A 125 26.38 26.51 10.61
CA GLN A 125 26.23 27.97 10.59
C GLN A 125 24.77 28.39 10.83
N ASN A 126 23.80 27.68 10.23
CA ASN A 126 22.39 27.97 10.43
C ASN A 126 21.93 27.72 11.88
N THR A 127 22.45 26.69 12.54
CA THR A 127 22.15 26.45 13.95
C THR A 127 22.79 27.51 14.84
N GLU A 128 24.02 27.95 14.56
CA GLU A 128 24.64 29.08 15.28
C GLU A 128 23.87 30.38 15.08
N LEU A 129 23.42 30.67 13.86
CA LEU A 129 22.57 31.83 13.57
C LEU A 129 21.22 31.74 14.30
N LEU A 130 20.62 30.56 14.37
CA LEU A 130 19.38 30.32 15.10
C LEU A 130 19.59 30.51 16.61
N VAL A 131 20.66 29.96 17.17
CA VAL A 131 21.04 30.14 18.58
C VAL A 131 21.27 31.62 18.88
N ASN A 132 21.97 32.35 18.03
CA ASN A 132 22.18 33.80 18.20
C ASN A 132 20.84 34.57 18.14
N ARG A 133 19.92 34.19 17.24
CA ARG A 133 18.57 34.76 17.17
C ARG A 133 17.72 34.44 18.40
N LEU A 134 17.87 33.25 18.97
CA LEU A 134 17.14 32.84 20.18
C LEU A 134 17.74 33.45 21.46
N GLN A 135 19.07 33.63 21.51
CA GLN A 135 19.75 34.31 22.61
C GLN A 135 19.47 35.81 22.62
N LYS A 136 19.21 36.42 21.45
CA LYS A 136 18.62 37.75 21.39
C LYS A 136 17.22 37.63 21.99
N PRO A 137 16.91 38.32 23.12
CA PRO A 137 15.56 38.32 23.65
C PRO A 137 14.64 38.75 22.51
N PHE A 138 13.63 37.93 22.21
CA PHE A 138 12.69 38.18 21.12
C PHE A 138 12.01 39.53 21.39
N VAL A 139 12.57 40.62 20.86
CA VAL A 139 11.92 41.92 20.81
C VAL A 139 11.02 41.85 19.60
N GLY A 140 9.95 41.07 19.71
CA GLY A 140 8.81 41.25 18.82
C GLY A 140 8.47 42.75 18.79
N SER A 141 7.90 43.22 17.69
CA SER A 141 7.32 44.55 17.61
C SER A 141 6.13 44.65 18.57
N TYR A 142 6.43 44.72 19.86
CA TYR A 142 5.46 44.91 20.92
C TYR A 142 5.07 46.39 20.87
N LEU A 143 3.76 46.63 20.86
CA LEU A 143 3.25 47.94 21.21
C LEU A 143 3.69 48.20 22.65
N LYS A 144 4.67 49.10 22.85
CA LYS A 144 5.09 49.51 24.19
C LYS A 144 3.96 50.33 24.79
N ILE A 145 3.06 49.65 25.48
CA ILE A 145 2.01 50.29 26.26
C ILE A 145 2.65 50.57 27.62
N ASP A 146 2.58 51.82 28.08
CA ASP A 146 3.01 52.15 29.44
C ASP A 146 2.03 51.54 30.44
N ALA A 147 2.51 51.08 31.61
CA ALA A 147 1.74 50.29 32.58
C ALA A 147 0.39 50.93 32.96
N ALA A 148 0.32 52.27 32.96
CA ALA A 148 -0.90 53.04 33.21
C ALA A 148 -2.01 52.84 32.15
N TYR A 149 -1.63 52.54 30.90
CA TYR A 149 -2.56 52.40 29.77
C TYR A 149 -2.88 50.95 29.42
N HIS A 150 -2.24 49.96 30.06
CA HIS A 150 -2.54 48.54 29.82
C HIS A 150 -4.01 48.19 30.06
N ARG A 151 -4.62 48.75 31.11
CA ARG A 151 -6.04 48.50 31.41
C ARG A 151 -6.96 49.04 30.31
N HIS A 152 -6.73 50.28 29.90
CA HIS A 152 -7.49 50.92 28.83
C HIS A 152 -7.30 50.20 27.49
N ALA A 153 -6.06 49.79 27.18
CA ALA A 153 -5.78 49.02 25.97
C ALA A 153 -6.46 47.65 25.99
N SER A 154 -6.46 46.95 27.13
CA SER A 154 -7.17 45.67 27.28
C SER A 154 -8.67 45.83 27.06
N GLU A 155 -9.28 46.86 27.64
CA GLU A 155 -10.70 47.17 27.46
C GLU A 155 -11.03 47.51 25.99
N LEU A 156 -10.17 48.31 25.33
CA LEU A 156 -10.31 48.61 23.89
C LEU A 156 -10.15 47.38 23.01
N PHE A 157 -9.19 46.49 23.29
CA PHE A 157 -9.03 45.25 22.52
C PHE A 157 -10.23 44.33 22.71
N MET A 158 -10.80 44.26 23.92
CA MET A 158 -12.03 43.49 24.16
C MET A 158 -13.23 44.05 23.39
N GLN A 159 -13.30 45.36 23.15
CA GLN A 159 -14.33 45.98 22.31
C GLN A 159 -14.02 45.87 20.81
N LEU A 160 -12.74 45.84 20.42
CA LEU A 160 -12.32 45.74 19.03
C LEU A 160 -12.56 44.34 18.45
N VAL A 161 -12.35 43.28 19.24
CA VAL A 161 -12.56 41.89 18.81
C VAL A 161 -13.96 41.64 18.23
N PRO A 162 -15.08 41.98 18.90
CA PRO A 162 -16.40 41.78 18.31
C PRO A 162 -16.61 42.63 17.05
N THR A 163 -16.13 43.89 17.02
CA THR A 163 -16.26 44.73 15.82
C THR A 163 -15.46 44.20 14.61
N LEU A 164 -14.31 43.57 14.84
CA LEU A 164 -13.54 42.91 13.78
C LEU A 164 -14.23 41.63 13.31
N ASN A 165 -14.84 40.87 14.23
CA ASN A 165 -15.60 39.68 13.88
C ASN A 165 -16.85 40.03 13.07
N ASP A 166 -17.56 41.09 13.46
CA ASP A 166 -18.70 41.64 12.72
C ASP A 166 -18.25 42.14 11.34
N LEU A 167 -17.13 42.84 11.25
CA LEU A 167 -16.54 43.26 9.97
C LEU A 167 -16.22 42.06 9.08
N ASN A 168 -15.65 41.00 9.63
CA ASN A 168 -15.35 39.79 8.87
C ASN A 168 -16.64 39.13 8.34
N PHE A 169 -17.69 39.06 9.16
CA PHE A 169 -19.01 38.60 8.73
C PHE A 169 -19.61 39.50 7.63
N HIS A 170 -19.46 40.82 7.74
CA HIS A 170 -19.89 41.76 6.70
C HIS A 170 -19.09 41.62 5.40
N LEU A 171 -17.78 41.37 5.47
CA LEU A 171 -16.95 41.10 4.30
C LEU A 171 -17.30 39.76 3.64
N GLU A 172 -17.59 38.74 4.43
CA GLU A 172 -18.07 37.45 3.93
C GLU A 172 -19.43 37.60 3.23
N ASN A 173 -20.35 38.38 3.81
CA ASN A 173 -21.63 38.70 3.17
C ASN A 173 -21.48 39.51 1.88
N LEU A 174 -20.54 40.47 1.85
CA LEU A 174 -20.23 41.23 0.63
C LEU A 174 -19.60 40.34 -0.44
N THR A 175 -18.72 39.41 -0.05
CA THR A 175 -18.12 38.43 -0.95
C THR A 175 -19.19 37.47 -1.49
N TRP A 176 -20.10 37.02 -0.62
CA TRP A 176 -21.26 36.22 -1.02
C TRP A 176 -22.16 36.99 -1.99
N MET A 177 -22.47 38.26 -1.74
CA MET A 177 -23.24 39.10 -2.66
C MET A 177 -22.51 39.34 -3.99
N ALA A 178 -21.19 39.53 -3.99
CA ALA A 178 -20.42 39.71 -5.21
C ALA A 178 -20.33 38.42 -6.06
N ASN A 179 -20.31 37.25 -5.41
CA ASN A 179 -20.27 35.95 -6.10
C ASN A 179 -21.66 35.47 -6.55
N ASN A 180 -22.71 35.87 -5.86
CA ASN A 180 -24.09 35.58 -6.22
C ASN A 180 -24.67 36.77 -6.97
N ASP A 181 -24.39 36.84 -8.27
CA ASP A 181 -25.05 37.78 -9.17
C ASP A 181 -26.55 37.44 -9.21
N PHE A 182 -27.35 38.19 -8.45
CA PHE A 182 -28.82 38.15 -8.54
C PHE A 182 -29.29 38.82 -9.85
N SER A 183 -28.78 38.34 -10.98
CA SER A 183 -29.36 38.64 -12.27
C SER A 183 -30.81 38.18 -12.24
N ALA A 184 -31.73 39.04 -12.65
CA ALA A 184 -33.16 38.75 -12.70
C ALA A 184 -33.48 37.42 -13.41
N ALA A 185 -32.58 36.94 -14.27
CA ALA A 185 -32.65 35.65 -14.94
C ALA A 185 -32.57 34.41 -14.01
N GLN A 186 -31.87 34.48 -12.87
CA GLN A 186 -31.77 33.37 -11.90
C GLN A 186 -32.82 33.46 -10.78
N LEU A 187 -33.30 34.68 -10.48
CA LEU A 187 -34.35 34.90 -9.49
C LEU A 187 -35.73 34.43 -10.01
N GLU A 188 -36.01 34.66 -11.29
CA GLU A 188 -37.27 34.28 -11.93
C GLU A 188 -37.59 32.76 -11.86
N PRO A 189 -36.66 31.82 -12.16
CA PRO A 189 -36.93 30.39 -12.00
C PRO A 189 -37.10 29.98 -10.53
N LEU A 190 -36.34 30.58 -9.60
CA LEU A 190 -36.49 30.30 -8.16
C LEU A 190 -37.84 30.82 -7.64
N LEU A 191 -38.29 31.99 -8.09
CA LEU A 191 -39.60 32.55 -7.74
C LEU A 191 -40.72 31.66 -8.29
N LYS A 192 -40.59 31.16 -9.53
CA LYS A 192 -41.54 30.20 -10.11
C LYS A 192 -41.56 28.88 -9.35
N GLU A 193 -40.41 28.39 -8.88
CA GLU A 193 -40.35 27.18 -8.05
C GLU A 193 -41.04 27.40 -6.69
N ILE A 194 -40.80 28.53 -6.04
CA ILE A 194 -41.47 28.89 -4.78
C ILE A 194 -42.98 29.02 -5.00
N GLN A 195 -43.42 29.67 -6.07
CA GLN A 195 -44.84 29.79 -6.41
C GLN A 195 -45.47 28.41 -6.70
N SER A 196 -44.75 27.53 -7.39
CA SER A 196 -45.19 26.14 -7.62
C SER A 196 -45.33 25.36 -6.31
N ARG A 197 -44.34 25.47 -5.40
CA ARG A 197 -44.40 24.84 -4.06
C ARG A 197 -45.51 25.43 -3.19
N ALA A 198 -45.78 26.72 -3.28
CA ALA A 198 -46.90 27.35 -2.59
C ALA A 198 -48.26 26.87 -3.14
N ALA A 199 -48.39 26.75 -4.47
CA ALA A 199 -49.59 26.23 -5.12
C ALA A 199 -49.83 24.75 -4.79
N SER A 200 -48.76 23.93 -4.71
CA SER A 200 -48.88 22.53 -4.30
C SER A 200 -49.32 22.43 -2.83
N LEU A 201 -48.75 23.24 -1.93
CA LEU A 201 -49.22 23.33 -0.55
C LEU A 201 -50.69 23.75 -0.47
N GLN A 202 -51.11 24.76 -1.23
CA GLN A 202 -52.51 25.19 -1.27
C GLN A 202 -53.43 24.07 -1.78
N THR A 203 -52.99 23.31 -2.78
CA THR A 203 -53.75 22.15 -3.30
C THR A 203 -53.85 21.06 -2.23
N THR A 204 -52.76 20.72 -1.55
CA THR A 204 -52.77 19.73 -0.46
C THR A 204 -53.65 20.16 0.72
N TYR A 205 -53.65 21.46 1.04
CA TYR A 205 -54.56 22.00 2.05
C TYR A 205 -56.02 21.90 1.61
N HIS A 206 -56.30 22.20 0.35
CA HIS A 206 -57.66 22.12 -0.19
C HIS A 206 -58.17 20.68 -0.21
N THR A 207 -57.35 19.71 -0.65
CA THR A 207 -57.71 18.28 -0.63
C THR A 207 -57.91 17.79 0.81
N LEU A 208 -57.06 18.19 1.76
CA LEU A 208 -57.25 17.86 3.17
C LEU A 208 -58.55 18.43 3.72
N SER A 209 -58.91 19.67 3.35
CA SER A 209 -60.18 20.29 3.73
C SER A 209 -61.39 19.55 3.13
N GLN A 210 -61.29 19.09 1.88
CA GLN A 210 -62.34 18.28 1.24
C GLN A 210 -62.48 16.91 1.91
N ILE A 211 -61.36 16.22 2.20
CA ILE A 211 -61.35 14.95 2.94
C ILE A 211 -62.00 15.13 4.30
N ARG A 212 -61.64 16.20 5.03
CA ARG A 212 -62.26 16.52 6.32
C ARG A 212 -63.76 16.71 6.19
N LYS A 213 -64.23 17.45 5.19
CA LYS A 213 -65.67 17.63 4.91
C LYS A 213 -66.35 16.31 4.54
N GLY A 214 -65.67 15.43 3.79
CA GLY A 214 -66.14 14.08 3.46
C GLY A 214 -66.29 13.19 4.69
N ILE A 215 -65.28 13.13 5.55
CA ILE A 215 -65.31 12.42 6.84
C ILE A 215 -66.43 12.96 7.72
N GLN A 216 -66.60 14.28 7.79
CA GLN A 216 -67.72 14.87 8.52
C GLN A 216 -69.06 14.38 7.97
N LYS A 217 -69.27 14.41 6.64
CA LYS A 217 -70.50 13.89 6.04
C LYS A 217 -70.72 12.40 6.34
N LEU A 218 -69.66 11.58 6.31
CA LEU A 218 -69.73 10.17 6.66
C LEU A 218 -70.08 9.96 8.14
N ASN A 219 -69.48 10.72 9.05
CA ASN A 219 -69.81 10.64 10.49
C ASN A 219 -71.29 11.00 10.74
N HIS A 220 -71.79 12.08 10.12
CA HIS A 220 -73.21 12.44 10.24
C HIS A 220 -74.13 11.40 9.58
N SER A 221 -73.71 10.76 8.48
CA SER A 221 -74.46 9.67 7.85
C SER A 221 -74.42 8.37 8.65
N SER A 222 -73.32 8.12 9.37
CA SER A 222 -73.15 6.97 10.26
C SER A 222 -73.99 7.14 11.53
N ASP A 223 -74.13 8.37 12.03
CA ASP A 223 -75.07 8.70 13.11
C ASP A 223 -76.53 8.47 12.69
N ILE A 224 -76.90 8.72 11.42
CA ILE A 224 -78.26 8.42 10.92
C ILE A 224 -78.52 6.91 10.84
N LEU A 225 -77.51 6.10 10.47
CA LEU A 225 -77.62 4.63 10.47
C LEU A 225 -77.69 4.05 11.88
N PHE A 226 -77.05 4.69 12.87
CA PHE A 226 -77.16 4.30 14.29
C PHE A 226 -78.48 4.74 14.92
N VAL A 227 -79.00 5.92 14.54
CA VAL A 227 -80.29 6.42 15.03
C VAL A 227 -81.46 5.65 14.43
N MET A 228 -81.39 5.11 13.21
CA MET A 228 -82.45 4.18 12.73
C MET A 228 -82.51 2.87 13.53
N ASP A 229 -81.42 2.43 14.16
CA ASP A 229 -81.40 1.24 15.03
C ASP A 229 -81.87 1.56 16.47
N GLN A 230 -81.70 2.80 16.95
CA GLN A 230 -82.04 3.21 18.33
C GLN A 230 -83.31 4.08 18.50
N SER A 231 -83.90 4.61 17.42
CA SER A 231 -85.05 5.54 17.48
C SER A 231 -86.42 4.87 17.73
N ALA A 232 -86.45 3.57 18.01
CA ALA A 232 -87.69 2.91 18.46
C ALA A 232 -88.00 3.11 19.95
N ASP A 233 -87.02 3.48 20.81
CA ASP A 233 -87.11 3.09 22.23
C ASP A 233 -87.06 4.21 23.29
N SER A 234 -87.16 5.50 22.95
CA SER A 234 -87.03 6.54 24.01
C SER A 234 -87.74 7.87 23.75
N SER A 235 -89.06 7.84 23.56
CA SER A 235 -89.91 9.01 23.80
C SER A 235 -90.49 8.99 25.22
N LEU A 236 -89.72 9.34 26.25
CA LEU A 236 -90.32 9.75 27.52
C LEU A 236 -89.39 10.62 28.39
N ALA A 237 -89.96 11.72 28.86
CA ALA A 237 -89.54 12.57 29.98
C ALA A 237 -88.46 13.64 29.74
N THR A 238 -88.95 14.83 29.41
CA THR A 238 -88.34 16.15 29.66
C THR A 238 -88.32 16.55 31.15
N PRO A 239 -87.55 17.59 31.52
CA PRO A 239 -86.94 17.78 32.85
C PRO A 239 -87.58 18.89 33.71
N ARG A 240 -87.18 19.02 35.00
CA ARG A 240 -87.19 20.35 35.66
C ARG A 240 -86.27 20.50 36.88
N LYS A 241 -85.40 21.49 36.74
CA LYS A 241 -84.64 22.34 37.69
C LYS A 241 -85.10 22.34 39.16
N THR A 242 -84.17 22.11 40.08
CA THR A 242 -83.41 23.12 40.87
C THR A 242 -82.10 22.52 41.35
#